data_AF-A0A7S2EZU6-F1
#
_entry.id   AF-A0A7S2EZU6-F1
#
_cell.length_a   1.000
_cell.length_b   1.000
_cell.length_c   1.000
_cell.angle_alpha   90.00
_cell.angle_beta   90.00
_cell.angle_gamma   90.00
#
_symmetry.space_group_name_H-M   'P 1'
#
loop_
_entity.id
_entity.type
_entity.pdbx_description
1 polymer ?
#
loop_
_entity_poly.entity_id
_entity_poly.type
_entity_poly.pdbx_seq_one_letter_code
_entity_poly.pdbx_strand_id
1 'polypeptide(L)'
;LTFTVDLSKVGCACNLAVAFLPLPARNLHGQPSKGTCSSVSYYCDASSACGQSCPELDLMQANKYAFAATPRRCDSHPAEGHHGHCDPHGCGQNTNAMGAMDYGPGDRYTIDPPRRFDVHTDFYGGGEPKGHAIFTQLVTRLKQ
;
A
#
# COMPACT_ATOMS: atom_id res chain seq x y z
N LEU A 1 6.28 -0.68 -11.44
CA LEU A 1 6.67 -1.89 -10.68
C LEU A 1 5.73 -3.01 -11.05
N THR A 2 6.23 -4.22 -11.24
CA THR A 2 5.41 -5.38 -11.60
C THR A 2 5.80 -6.59 -10.77
N PHE A 3 4.81 -7.35 -10.31
CA PHE A 3 5.00 -8.63 -9.65
C PHE A 3 3.84 -9.58 -9.96
N THR A 4 4.13 -10.87 -9.96
CA THR A 4 3.12 -11.93 -10.12
C THR A 4 2.71 -12.43 -8.74
N VAL A 5 1.41 -12.64 -8.53
CA VAL A 5 0.85 -13.14 -7.27
C VAL A 5 -0.01 -14.39 -7.48
N ASP A 6 -0.09 -15.22 -6.44
CA ASP A 6 -0.97 -16.38 -6.35
C ASP A 6 -1.86 -16.23 -5.11
N LEU A 7 -3.15 -15.95 -5.31
CA LEU A 7 -4.12 -15.75 -4.24
C LEU A 7 -5.03 -16.96 -4.04
N SER A 8 -4.70 -18.12 -4.63
CA SER A 8 -5.54 -19.33 -4.61
C SER A 8 -5.91 -19.81 -3.21
N LYS A 9 -5.03 -19.57 -2.24
CA LYS A 9 -5.20 -19.97 -0.83
C LYS A 9 -5.56 -18.81 0.11
N VAL A 10 -5.76 -17.60 -0.41
CA VAL A 10 -6.12 -16.42 0.39
C VAL A 10 -7.64 -16.25 0.36
N GLY A 11 -8.32 -16.78 1.38
CA GLY A 11 -9.78 -16.77 1.51
C GLY A 11 -10.35 -15.49 2.11
N CYS A 12 -11.65 -15.52 2.43
CA CYS A 12 -12.32 -14.44 3.16
C CYS A 12 -11.62 -14.14 4.49
N ALA A 13 -11.67 -12.88 4.92
CA ALA A 13 -11.01 -12.36 6.13
C ALA A 13 -9.47 -12.46 6.16
N CYS A 14 -8.85 -13.07 5.15
CA CYS A 14 -7.39 -13.02 4.96
C CYS A 14 -7.02 -11.81 4.08
N ASN A 15 -5.82 -11.29 4.28
CA ASN A 15 -5.25 -10.20 3.50
C ASN A 15 -3.78 -10.51 3.21
N LEU A 16 -3.44 -10.65 1.93
CA LEU A 16 -2.04 -10.63 1.49
C LEU A 16 -1.72 -9.21 1.03
N ALA A 17 -0.75 -8.59 1.71
CA ALA A 17 -0.39 -7.20 1.48
C ALA A 17 1.03 -7.06 0.89
N VAL A 18 1.18 -6.12 -0.04
CA VAL A 18 2.47 -5.64 -0.56
C VAL A 18 2.42 -4.11 -0.53
N ALA A 19 3.33 -3.51 0.22
CA ALA A 19 3.36 -2.06 0.44
C ALA A 19 4.79 -1.51 0.43
N PHE A 20 4.90 -0.21 0.18
CA PHE A 20 6.13 0.55 0.44
C PHE A 20 5.96 1.44 1.65
N LEU A 21 6.96 1.40 2.52
CA LEU A 21 7.06 2.18 3.75
C LEU A 21 8.43 2.88 3.81
N PRO A 22 8.50 4.18 4.15
CA PRO A 22 9.74 4.94 4.25
C PRO A 22 10.44 4.68 5.59
N LEU A 23 10.84 3.44 5.83
CA LEU A 23 11.53 3.04 7.06
C LEU A 23 13.00 3.51 7.05
N PRO A 24 13.61 3.76 8.24
CA PRO A 24 13.03 3.65 9.57
C PRO A 24 12.12 4.85 9.91
N ALA A 25 11.13 4.63 10.77
CA ALA A 25 10.38 5.70 11.41
C ALA A 25 11.32 6.67 12.15
N ARG A 26 11.00 7.97 12.16
CA ARG A 26 11.79 9.01 12.84
C ARG A 26 11.05 9.61 14.03
N ASN A 27 11.80 10.01 15.07
CA ASN A 27 11.29 10.82 16.17
C ASN A 27 11.32 12.32 15.82
N LEU A 28 10.82 13.17 16.72
CA LEU A 28 10.78 14.63 16.58
C LEU A 28 12.15 15.30 16.33
N HIS A 29 13.26 14.60 16.58
CA HIS A 29 14.62 15.08 16.33
C HIS A 29 15.24 14.48 15.05
N GLY A 30 14.42 13.84 14.21
CA GLY A 30 14.85 13.19 12.98
C GLY A 30 15.66 11.92 13.17
N GLN A 31 15.78 11.38 14.39
CA GLN A 31 16.54 10.17 14.65
C GLN A 31 15.66 8.92 14.46
N PRO A 32 16.23 7.79 13.99
CA PRO A 32 15.51 6.53 13.92
C PRO A 32 14.88 6.17 15.26
N SER A 33 13.58 5.93 15.27
CA SER A 33 12.81 5.59 16.46
C SER A 33 12.39 4.12 16.39
N LYS A 34 12.55 3.39 17.49
CA LYS A 34 12.24 1.95 17.54
C LYS A 34 10.74 1.66 17.62
N GLY A 35 9.93 2.65 18.02
CA GLY A 35 8.51 2.46 18.27
C GLY A 35 8.22 1.71 19.56
N THR A 36 6.95 1.37 19.78
CA THR A 36 6.47 0.71 21.00
C THR A 36 6.33 -0.80 20.85
N CYS A 37 6.41 -1.33 19.64
CA CYS A 37 6.36 -2.77 19.39
C CYS A 37 7.67 -3.45 19.82
N SER A 38 7.54 -4.48 20.66
CA SER A 38 8.70 -5.23 21.17
C SER A 38 9.36 -6.13 20.12
N SER A 39 8.59 -6.64 19.15
CA SER A 39 9.06 -7.61 18.15
C SER A 39 9.43 -7.00 16.81
N VAL A 40 9.01 -5.76 16.53
CA VAL A 40 9.25 -5.08 15.25
C VAL A 40 9.71 -3.65 15.52
N SER A 41 11.03 -3.44 15.49
CA SER A 41 11.62 -2.11 15.66
C SER A 41 11.60 -1.31 14.36
N TYR A 42 11.48 0.02 14.49
CA TYR A 42 11.59 1.00 13.40
C TYR A 42 10.43 1.02 12.40
N TYR A 43 9.43 0.18 12.62
CA TYR A 43 8.25 0.09 11.78
C TYR A 43 7.31 1.27 12.05
N CYS A 44 6.72 1.76 10.97
CA CYS A 44 5.63 2.71 10.97
C CYS A 44 4.74 2.41 9.77
N ASP A 45 3.49 2.85 9.84
CA ASP A 45 2.56 2.89 8.72
C ASP A 45 1.58 4.05 8.92
N ALA A 46 0.64 4.23 7.99
CA ALA A 46 -0.31 5.34 8.10
C ALA A 46 -1.39 5.07 9.16
N SER A 47 -1.50 3.85 9.70
CA SER A 47 -2.39 3.50 10.80
C SER A 47 -1.81 3.82 12.18
N SER A 48 -0.57 4.31 12.22
CA SER A 48 0.18 4.59 13.46
C SER A 48 0.45 3.34 14.30
N ALA A 49 0.63 2.20 13.63
CA ALA A 49 1.05 0.97 14.29
C ALA A 49 2.37 1.19 15.05
N CYS A 50 2.53 0.47 16.17
CA CYS A 50 3.69 0.61 17.04
C CYS A 50 3.91 2.05 17.56
N GLY A 51 2.86 2.88 17.59
CA GLY A 51 2.90 4.27 18.07
C GLY A 51 3.67 5.21 17.13
N GLN A 52 3.84 4.84 15.86
CA GLN A 52 4.61 5.62 14.89
C GLN A 52 3.88 5.71 13.56
N SER A 53 3.82 6.91 13.00
CA SER A 53 3.13 7.17 11.74
C SER A 53 4.13 7.48 10.61
N CYS A 54 3.85 7.00 9.40
CA CYS A 54 4.55 7.43 8.19
C CYS A 54 3.73 7.16 6.92
N PRO A 55 4.05 7.82 5.79
CA PRO A 55 3.34 7.59 4.54
C PRO A 55 3.43 6.14 4.11
N GLU A 56 2.38 5.63 3.48
CA GLU A 56 2.27 4.24 3.08
C GLU A 56 1.72 4.15 1.66
N LEU A 57 2.34 3.32 0.82
CA LEU A 57 1.85 3.02 -0.52
C LEU A 57 1.47 1.55 -0.57
N ASP A 58 0.20 1.24 -0.35
CA ASP A 58 -0.31 -0.12 -0.55
C ASP A 58 -0.45 -0.41 -2.03
N LEU A 59 0.41 -1.26 -2.55
CA LEU A 59 0.36 -1.72 -3.93
C LEU A 59 -0.68 -2.81 -4.11
N MET A 60 -0.89 -3.61 -3.07
CA MET A 60 -1.89 -4.67 -3.01
C MET A 60 -2.28 -4.91 -1.55
N GLN A 61 -3.58 -4.92 -1.29
CA GLN A 61 -4.23 -5.56 -0.15
C GLN A 61 -5.35 -6.43 -0.73
N ALA A 62 -5.14 -7.74 -0.75
CA ALA A 62 -5.99 -8.61 -1.54
C ALA A 62 -6.21 -10.00 -0.96
N ASN A 63 -7.34 -10.58 -1.37
CA ASN A 63 -7.64 -12.00 -1.32
C ASN A 63 -8.31 -12.40 -2.65
N LYS A 64 -8.79 -13.64 -2.75
CA LYS A 64 -9.40 -14.11 -4.00
C LYS A 64 -10.77 -13.50 -4.34
N TYR A 65 -11.29 -12.61 -3.52
CA TYR A 65 -12.61 -11.98 -3.68
C TYR A 65 -12.56 -10.46 -3.83
N ALA A 66 -11.51 -9.81 -3.32
CA ALA A 66 -11.31 -8.37 -3.48
C ALA A 66 -9.82 -8.02 -3.59
N PHE A 67 -9.53 -6.97 -4.34
CA PHE A 67 -8.22 -6.35 -4.46
C PHE A 67 -8.35 -4.85 -4.21
N ALA A 68 -7.42 -4.28 -3.44
CA ALA A 68 -7.28 -2.85 -3.26
C ALA A 68 -5.82 -2.39 -3.40
N ALA A 69 -5.62 -1.20 -3.98
CA ALA A 69 -4.37 -0.46 -3.95
C ALA A 69 -4.65 0.94 -3.41
N THR A 70 -3.90 1.36 -2.38
CA THR A 70 -4.24 2.51 -1.54
C THR A 70 -3.00 3.32 -1.17
N PRO A 71 -2.79 4.51 -1.77
CA PRO A 71 -1.87 5.49 -1.22
C PRO A 71 -2.46 6.14 0.03
N ARG A 72 -1.66 6.21 1.10
CA ARG A 72 -1.97 6.91 2.34
C ARG A 72 -0.93 7.99 2.60
N ARG A 73 -1.40 9.23 2.69
CA ARG A 73 -0.56 10.39 2.93
C ARG A 73 -0.47 10.72 4.41
N CYS A 74 0.59 11.43 4.76
CA CYS A 74 0.75 12.06 6.06
C CYS A 74 0.95 13.56 5.90
N ASP A 75 1.16 14.25 7.02
CA ASP A 75 1.42 15.68 7.06
C ASP A 75 2.47 16.11 6.02
N SER A 76 2.17 17.18 5.28
CA SER A 76 2.96 17.64 4.11
C SER A 76 4.32 18.25 4.48
N HIS A 77 4.52 18.61 5.75
CA HIS A 77 5.74 19.23 6.26
C HIS A 77 6.16 18.53 7.56
N PRO A 78 6.67 17.29 7.48
CA PRO A 78 7.10 16.57 8.68
C PRO A 78 8.31 17.27 9.31
N ALA A 79 8.24 17.53 10.61
CA ALA A 79 9.37 18.06 11.36
C ALA A 79 10.49 17.00 11.36
N GLU A 80 11.62 17.26 10.69
CA GLU A 80 12.76 16.35 10.62
C GLU A 80 12.40 14.93 10.08
N GLY A 81 11.36 14.83 9.24
CA GLY A 81 10.86 13.54 8.73
C GLY A 81 10.02 12.74 9.75
N HIS A 82 9.65 13.33 10.88
CA HIS A 82 8.64 12.80 11.79
C HIS A 82 7.23 13.18 11.31
N HIS A 83 6.37 12.17 11.17
CA HIS A 83 4.96 12.37 10.85
C HIS A 83 4.12 12.18 12.12
N GLY A 84 3.39 13.23 12.51
CA GLY A 84 2.51 13.19 13.69
C GLY A 84 1.11 12.67 13.36
N HIS A 85 0.66 12.86 12.12
CA HIS A 85 -0.63 12.38 11.65
C HIS A 85 -0.58 11.88 10.20
N CYS A 86 -1.39 10.86 9.95
CA CYS A 86 -1.60 10.26 8.63
C CYS A 86 -3.07 9.99 8.41
N ASP A 87 -3.49 9.94 7.14
CA ASP A 87 -4.82 9.51 6.74
C ASP A 87 -4.87 7.97 6.70
N PRO A 88 -5.54 7.31 7.66
CA PRO A 88 -5.58 5.86 7.72
C PRO A 88 -6.47 5.25 6.62
N HIS A 89 -7.37 6.02 6.03
CA HIS A 89 -8.27 5.56 4.96
C HIS A 89 -7.57 5.65 3.60
N GLY A 90 -6.86 6.75 3.36
CA GLY A 90 -6.16 7.00 2.10
C GLY A 90 -7.09 7.19 0.90
N CYS A 91 -6.51 7.08 -0.29
CA CYS A 91 -7.21 7.31 -1.56
C CYS A 91 -7.15 6.05 -2.46
N GLY A 92 -7.82 4.98 -2.02
CA GLY A 92 -7.69 3.67 -2.63
C GLY A 92 -8.65 3.38 -3.80
N GLN A 93 -8.19 2.53 -4.72
CA GLN A 93 -9.02 1.87 -5.72
C GLN A 93 -9.33 0.46 -5.25
N ASN A 94 -10.58 -0.01 -5.44
CA ASN A 94 -11.02 -1.33 -5.00
C ASN A 94 -11.86 -2.01 -6.09
N THR A 95 -11.62 -3.30 -6.34
CA THR A 95 -12.36 -4.07 -7.35
C THR A 95 -13.85 -4.23 -7.04
N ASN A 96 -14.28 -4.09 -5.79
CA ASN A 96 -15.70 -4.08 -5.40
C ASN A 96 -16.47 -2.89 -5.97
N ALA A 97 -15.77 -1.81 -6.36
CA ALA A 97 -16.38 -0.66 -7.02
C ALA A 97 -16.38 -0.78 -8.56
N MET A 98 -15.89 -1.91 -9.11
CA MET A 98 -15.83 -2.17 -10.55
C MET A 98 -17.00 -3.07 -11.01
N GLY A 99 -16.94 -3.56 -12.25
CA GLY A 99 -17.96 -4.45 -12.80
C GLY A 99 -18.03 -5.78 -12.06
N ALA A 100 -19.23 -6.37 -12.00
CA ALA A 100 -19.52 -7.59 -11.25
C ALA A 100 -18.68 -8.82 -11.67
N MET A 101 -18.04 -8.77 -12.84
CA MET A 101 -17.26 -9.86 -13.44
C MET A 101 -15.78 -9.50 -13.60
N ASP A 102 -15.31 -8.38 -13.05
CA ASP A 102 -13.93 -7.95 -13.29
C ASP A 102 -12.91 -8.69 -12.43
N TYR A 103 -13.27 -9.07 -11.20
CA TYR A 103 -12.37 -9.76 -10.27
C TYR A 103 -13.15 -10.75 -9.40
N GLY A 104 -12.76 -12.02 -9.40
CA GLY A 104 -13.38 -13.04 -8.57
C GLY A 104 -13.03 -14.46 -9.01
N PRO A 105 -13.40 -15.48 -8.22
CA PRO A 105 -13.00 -16.85 -8.51
C PRO A 105 -13.81 -17.47 -9.66
N GLY A 106 -13.10 -18.01 -10.65
CA GLY A 106 -13.61 -18.80 -11.76
C GLY A 106 -13.45 -18.14 -13.13
N ASP A 107 -13.47 -18.97 -14.18
CA ASP A 107 -13.15 -18.63 -15.58
C ASP A 107 -14.05 -17.56 -16.23
N ARG A 108 -15.15 -17.19 -15.56
CA ARG A 108 -16.06 -16.14 -16.01
C ARG A 108 -15.58 -14.73 -15.67
N TYR A 109 -14.64 -14.60 -14.74
CA TYR A 109 -14.11 -13.31 -14.32
C TYR A 109 -12.94 -12.89 -15.20
N THR A 110 -12.79 -11.58 -15.44
CA THR A 110 -11.64 -11.01 -16.18
C THR A 110 -10.33 -11.33 -15.47
N ILE A 111 -10.32 -11.25 -14.14
CA ILE A 111 -9.23 -11.71 -13.28
C ILE A 111 -9.79 -12.80 -12.36
N ASP A 112 -9.25 -14.01 -12.46
CA ASP A 112 -9.48 -15.21 -11.66
C ASP A 112 -8.33 -15.41 -10.66
N PRO A 113 -8.42 -14.88 -9.43
CA PRO A 113 -7.33 -14.90 -8.44
C PRO A 113 -6.92 -16.29 -7.92
N PRO A 114 -7.76 -17.35 -8.03
CA PRO A 114 -7.33 -18.74 -7.93
C PRO A 114 -6.23 -19.16 -8.91
N ARG A 115 -6.05 -18.45 -10.02
CA ARG A 115 -4.92 -18.59 -10.94
C ARG A 115 -3.96 -17.41 -10.75
N ARG A 116 -2.71 -17.59 -11.14
CA ARG A 116 -1.71 -16.52 -11.04
C ARG A 116 -2.08 -15.36 -11.95
N PHE A 117 -1.78 -14.14 -11.51
CA PHE A 117 -1.96 -12.92 -12.30
C PHE A 117 -0.87 -11.90 -11.93
N ASP A 118 -0.63 -10.97 -12.84
CA ASP A 118 0.33 -9.89 -12.67
C ASP A 118 -0.35 -8.63 -12.14
N VAL A 119 0.32 -7.99 -11.17
CA VAL A 119 -0.02 -6.67 -10.65
C VAL A 119 1.00 -5.68 -11.22
N HIS A 120 0.52 -4.72 -11.99
CA HIS A 120 1.33 -3.65 -12.58
C HIS A 120 0.93 -2.31 -11.98
N THR A 121 1.85 -1.67 -11.23
CA THR A 121 1.63 -0.35 -10.64
C THR A 121 2.56 0.68 -11.26
N ASP A 122 1.97 1.73 -11.80
CA ASP A 122 2.66 2.93 -12.27
C ASP A 122 2.57 4.04 -11.24
N PHE A 123 3.67 4.75 -11.05
CA PHE A 123 3.80 5.84 -10.10
C PHE A 123 3.98 7.14 -10.88
N TYR A 124 3.08 8.07 -10.64
CA TYR A 124 3.08 9.37 -11.28
C TYR A 124 3.49 10.43 -10.26
N GLY A 125 4.23 11.39 -10.76
CA GLY A 125 4.80 12.45 -9.95
C GLY A 125 5.49 13.49 -10.82
N GLY A 126 6.07 14.48 -10.15
CA GLY A 126 6.88 15.53 -10.78
C GLY A 126 8.07 15.90 -9.93
N GLY A 127 8.93 16.76 -10.48
CA GLY A 127 10.18 17.17 -9.83
C GLY A 127 11.36 16.24 -10.14
N GLU A 128 12.55 16.61 -9.68
CA GLU A 128 13.74 15.80 -9.90
C GLU A 128 13.93 14.74 -8.81
N PRO A 129 14.38 13.51 -9.16
CA PRO A 129 14.64 12.43 -8.19
C PRO A 129 15.67 12.78 -7.10
N LYS A 130 16.54 13.77 -7.35
CA LYS A 130 17.53 14.28 -6.37
C LYS A 130 17.05 15.55 -5.63
N GLY A 131 15.78 15.94 -5.76
CA GLY A 131 15.18 17.13 -5.16
C GLY A 131 13.82 16.85 -4.54
N HIS A 132 12.90 17.84 -4.62
CA HIS A 132 11.52 17.77 -4.12
C HIS A 132 10.64 16.93 -5.05
N ALA A 133 10.93 15.64 -5.19
CA ALA A 133 10.07 14.73 -5.95
C ALA A 133 8.69 14.68 -5.28
N ILE A 134 7.65 14.96 -6.06
CA ILE A 134 6.26 14.95 -5.61
C ILE A 134 5.60 13.71 -6.18
N PHE A 135 5.15 12.82 -5.31
CA PHE A 135 4.23 11.75 -5.70
C PHE A 135 2.81 12.30 -5.80
N THR A 136 2.16 12.10 -6.94
CA THR A 136 0.79 12.62 -7.18
C THR A 136 -0.23 11.51 -7.27
N GLN A 137 0.12 10.35 -7.84
CA GLN A 137 -0.84 9.29 -8.09
C GLN A 137 -0.15 7.93 -8.27
N LEU A 138 -0.84 6.86 -7.86
CA LEU A 138 -0.56 5.50 -8.33
C LEU A 138 -1.73 4.99 -9.17
N VAL A 139 -1.41 4.21 -10.20
CA VAL A 139 -2.40 3.49 -11.02
C VAL A 139 -2.01 2.03 -11.05
N THR A 140 -2.90 1.17 -10.59
CA THR A 140 -2.69 -0.29 -10.59
C THR A 140 -3.56 -0.95 -11.65
N ARG A 141 -2.97 -1.85 -12.43
CA ARG A 141 -3.61 -2.68 -13.45
C ARG A 141 -3.34 -4.14 -13.15
N LEU A 142 -4.37 -4.97 -13.30
CA LEU A 142 -4.28 -6.42 -13.15
C LEU A 142 -4.30 -7.07 -14.52
N LYS A 143 -3.50 -8.13 -14.70
CA LYS A 143 -3.44 -8.87 -15.96
C LYS A 143 -3.30 -10.36 -15.71
N GLN A 144 -4.09 -11.16 -16.41
CA GLN A 144 -4.05 -12.61 -16.39
C GLN A 144 -4.09 -13.17 -17.81
#